data_AF-A0A496VBR9-F1
#
_entry.id   AF-A0A496VBR9-F1
#
_cell.length_a   1.000
_cell.length_b   1.000
_cell.length_c   1.000
_cell.angle_alpha   90.00
_cell.angle_beta   90.00
_cell.angle_gamma   90.00
#
_symmetry.space_group_name_H-M   'P 1'
#
loop_
_entity.id
_entity.type
_entity.pdbx_description
1 polymer ?
#
loop_
_entity_poly.entity_id
_entity_poly.type
_entity_poly.pdbx_seq_one_letter_code
_entity_poly.pdbx_strand_id
1 'polypeptide(L)'
;MEAELVFNDLSITTAPSEEIARKWLTDMMEAVADLIDEEINGKPICNRAIRTNRDFYDIDLTEDYGYIEWLEDAQVDQVLQRLAHQLDARSPVEQDLKTEVKAYDEFLGSEFVLKQTPKIEATALGVALLHDGIAISLASEPRWCQSKIEIVQKLYEEADAEKPHKINHKVRQVSHPDQVDFAIRDWQHSLSQKIKNVSELIEQWETVFSHLDWCEEYEQKMLPHLPNKKTLESVLHRLWQLDEVCHHWDTENDATPIYPMNVRPESRQTMKNKRLKEMRQATCPHHPKKQVFEWHCNIQPEGYRLYWLVNKDLCRMTICYIGPHLETINLKGQ
;
A
#
# COMPACT_ATOMS: atom_id res chain seq x y z
N MET A 1 1.36 -2.44 10.18
CA MET A 1 1.26 -0.96 10.31
C MET A 1 -0.08 -0.57 9.70
N GLU A 2 -0.80 0.39 10.27
CA GLU A 2 -2.06 0.89 9.70
C GLU A 2 -1.78 2.13 8.85
N ALA A 3 -2.59 2.39 7.82
CA ALA A 3 -2.56 3.64 7.07
C ALA A 3 -3.38 4.69 7.81
N GLU A 4 -2.77 5.83 8.11
CA GLU A 4 -3.43 6.97 8.74
C GLU A 4 -4.27 7.74 7.70
N LEU A 5 -5.51 8.09 8.04
CA LEU A 5 -6.36 8.93 7.21
C LEU A 5 -6.17 10.41 7.58
N VAL A 6 -6.01 11.27 6.58
CA VAL A 6 -5.80 12.71 6.77
C VAL A 6 -6.71 13.49 5.85
N PHE A 7 -7.62 14.28 6.40
CA PHE A 7 -8.48 15.13 5.60
C PHE A 7 -7.72 16.32 5.01
N ASN A 8 -7.81 16.47 3.69
CA ASN A 8 -7.26 17.57 2.92
C ASN A 8 -8.26 18.73 2.90
N ASP A 9 -8.13 19.64 3.85
CA ASP A 9 -8.95 20.83 4.02
C ASP A 9 -8.91 21.80 2.82
N LEU A 10 -7.86 21.75 1.99
CA LEU A 10 -7.78 22.49 0.73
C LEU A 10 -8.82 22.06 -0.31
N SER A 11 -9.44 20.90 -0.12
CA SER A 11 -10.53 20.44 -0.99
C SER A 11 -11.87 21.10 -0.69
N ILE A 12 -11.99 21.86 0.40
CA ILE A 12 -13.21 22.61 0.71
C ILE A 12 -13.30 23.83 -0.20
N THR A 13 -14.38 23.91 -0.95
CA THR A 13 -14.76 25.07 -1.75
C THR A 13 -16.28 25.13 -1.86
N THR A 14 -16.82 26.28 -2.27
CA THR A 14 -18.26 26.44 -2.48
C THR A 14 -18.74 25.54 -3.62
N ALA A 15 -19.68 24.66 -3.33
CA ALA A 15 -20.35 23.82 -4.31
C ALA A 15 -21.34 24.65 -5.15
N PRO A 16 -21.55 24.30 -6.44
CA PRO A 16 -22.51 25.00 -7.29
C PRO A 16 -23.99 24.82 -6.88
N SER A 17 -24.29 23.76 -6.11
CA SER A 17 -25.64 23.44 -5.62
C SER A 17 -25.56 22.45 -4.46
N GLU A 18 -26.68 22.33 -3.73
CA GLU A 18 -26.88 21.32 -2.69
C GLU A 18 -26.66 19.89 -3.21
N GLU A 19 -27.15 19.57 -4.41
CA GLU A 19 -26.99 18.25 -5.03
C GLU A 19 -25.51 17.89 -5.23
N ILE A 20 -24.70 18.86 -5.68
CA ILE A 20 -23.26 18.66 -5.87
C ILE A 20 -22.53 18.58 -4.52
N ALA A 21 -22.90 19.41 -3.54
CA ALA A 21 -22.36 19.34 -2.18
C ALA A 21 -22.62 17.97 -1.55
N ARG A 22 -23.87 17.48 -1.64
CA ARG A 22 -24.27 16.15 -1.19
C ARG A 22 -23.42 15.08 -1.85
N LYS A 23 -23.27 15.13 -3.17
CA LYS A 23 -22.46 14.17 -3.92
C LYS A 23 -21.00 14.16 -3.45
N TRP A 24 -20.36 15.33 -3.27
CA TRP A 24 -18.96 15.38 -2.81
C TRP A 24 -18.75 14.74 -1.45
N LEU A 25 -19.66 15.00 -0.50
CA LEU A 25 -19.60 14.40 0.83
C LEU A 25 -19.89 12.89 0.79
N THR A 26 -20.88 12.47 -0.01
CA THR A 26 -21.21 11.05 -0.20
C THR A 26 -20.04 10.29 -0.81
N ASP A 27 -19.48 10.75 -1.93
CA ASP A 27 -18.35 10.08 -2.59
C ASP A 27 -17.14 9.98 -1.65
N MET A 28 -16.84 11.06 -0.91
CA MET A 28 -15.76 11.06 0.07
C MET A 28 -16.01 10.03 1.18
N MET A 29 -17.24 9.98 1.72
CA MET A 29 -17.60 9.09 2.82
C MET A 29 -17.71 7.62 2.40
N GLU A 30 -18.16 7.33 1.18
CA GLU A 30 -18.08 5.98 0.61
C GLU A 30 -16.63 5.53 0.49
N ALA A 31 -15.74 6.41 0.02
CA ALA A 31 -14.32 6.06 -0.09
C ALA A 31 -13.66 5.86 1.28
N VAL A 32 -14.06 6.63 2.30
CA VAL A 32 -13.64 6.41 3.69
C VAL A 32 -14.18 5.08 4.24
N ALA A 33 -15.42 4.74 3.92
CA ALA A 33 -16.02 3.45 4.32
C ALA A 33 -15.20 2.29 3.73
N ASP A 34 -14.96 2.31 2.43
CA ASP A 34 -14.18 1.27 1.73
C ASP A 34 -12.76 1.15 2.30
N LEU A 35 -12.10 2.27 2.63
CA LEU A 35 -10.76 2.26 3.25
C LEU A 35 -10.73 1.64 4.66
N ILE A 36 -11.78 1.84 5.44
CA ILE A 36 -11.91 1.33 6.81
C ILE A 36 -12.35 -0.13 6.82
N ASP A 37 -13.22 -0.51 5.88
CA ASP A 37 -13.75 -1.86 5.74
C ASP A 37 -12.75 -2.80 5.07
N GLU A 38 -11.74 -2.28 4.37
CA GLU A 38 -10.66 -3.11 3.82
C GLU A 38 -9.82 -3.75 4.94
N GLU A 39 -9.75 -5.07 4.90
CA GLU A 39 -9.00 -5.89 5.84
C GLU A 39 -8.00 -6.80 5.13
N ILE A 40 -6.81 -6.92 5.71
CA ILE A 40 -5.81 -7.90 5.29
C ILE A 40 -5.60 -8.91 6.41
N ASN A 41 -5.99 -10.17 6.15
CA ASN A 41 -5.98 -11.26 7.13
C ASN A 41 -6.74 -10.93 8.42
N GLY A 42 -7.92 -10.31 8.27
CA GLY A 42 -8.80 -9.95 9.39
C GLY A 42 -8.28 -8.80 10.25
N LYS A 43 -7.35 -7.99 9.71
CA LYS A 43 -6.86 -6.76 10.34
C LYS A 43 -7.20 -5.57 9.44
N PRO A 44 -7.82 -4.51 9.97
CA PRO A 44 -8.14 -3.33 9.18
C PRO A 44 -6.86 -2.64 8.71
N ILE A 45 -6.90 -2.09 7.49
CA ILE A 45 -5.80 -1.29 6.94
C ILE A 45 -5.83 0.12 7.52
N CYS A 46 -7.02 0.71 7.59
CA CYS A 46 -7.24 2.04 8.14
C CYS A 46 -8.14 1.92 9.37
N ASN A 47 -7.92 2.79 10.36
CA ASN A 47 -8.85 2.95 11.47
C ASN A 47 -9.82 4.12 11.21
N ARG A 48 -10.77 4.32 12.12
CA ARG A 48 -11.80 5.35 12.02
C ARG A 48 -11.32 6.75 12.38
N ALA A 49 -10.05 6.93 12.74
CA ALA A 49 -9.50 8.23 13.05
C ALA A 49 -9.15 8.97 11.76
N ILE A 50 -9.62 10.21 11.63
CA ILE A 50 -9.27 11.09 10.53
C ILE A 50 -8.62 12.33 11.10
N ARG A 51 -7.37 12.59 10.69
CA ARG A 51 -6.65 13.80 11.08
C ARG A 51 -7.14 14.98 10.28
N THR A 52 -7.35 16.11 10.93
CA THR A 52 -7.87 17.31 10.26
C THR A 52 -7.42 18.60 10.94
N ASN A 53 -7.30 19.66 10.16
CA ASN A 53 -7.11 21.03 10.65
C ASN A 53 -8.43 21.74 10.94
N ARG A 54 -9.54 21.18 10.47
CA ARG A 54 -10.88 21.78 10.54
C ARG A 54 -11.87 20.77 11.07
N ASP A 55 -12.74 21.20 11.97
CA ASP A 55 -13.86 20.36 12.39
C ASP A 55 -14.77 20.10 11.18
N PHE A 56 -15.18 18.85 10.98
CA PHE A 56 -16.13 18.51 9.91
C PHE A 56 -17.46 19.24 10.11
N TYR A 57 -17.88 19.46 11.36
CA TYR A 57 -19.11 20.20 11.66
C TYR A 57 -19.04 21.69 11.27
N ASP A 58 -17.86 22.23 10.98
CA ASP A 58 -17.65 23.61 10.50
C ASP A 58 -17.56 23.71 8.97
N ILE A 59 -17.85 22.63 8.23
CA ILE A 59 -17.77 22.60 6.77
C ILE A 59 -19.13 22.98 6.18
N ASP A 60 -19.19 24.21 5.66
CA ASP A 60 -20.27 24.69 4.78
C ASP A 60 -19.82 24.63 3.32
N LEU A 61 -20.63 23.99 2.46
CA LEU A 61 -20.35 23.87 1.02
C LEU A 61 -21.26 24.80 0.19
N THR A 62 -22.41 25.18 0.73
CA THR A 62 -23.28 26.24 0.18
C THR A 62 -23.73 27.16 1.31
N GLU A 63 -24.64 28.10 1.06
CA GLU A 63 -25.19 28.97 2.11
C GLU A 63 -26.01 28.18 3.16
N ASP A 64 -26.71 27.13 2.73
CA ASP A 64 -27.67 26.37 3.55
C ASP A 64 -27.37 24.86 3.58
N TYR A 65 -26.15 24.44 3.19
CA TYR A 65 -25.81 23.03 3.14
C TYR A 65 -24.31 22.78 3.37
N GLY A 66 -24.02 21.94 4.35
CA GLY A 66 -22.69 21.50 4.74
C GLY A 66 -22.69 20.06 5.28
N TYR A 67 -21.72 19.75 6.13
CA TYR A 67 -21.59 18.43 6.73
C TYR A 67 -22.75 18.11 7.68
N ILE A 68 -23.22 19.10 8.46
CA ILE A 68 -24.34 18.94 9.40
C ILE A 68 -25.61 18.56 8.62
N GLU A 69 -25.95 19.31 7.57
CA GLU A 69 -27.14 19.04 6.77
C GLU A 69 -27.04 17.69 6.06
N TRP A 70 -25.86 17.30 5.60
CA TRP A 70 -25.63 15.98 5.01
C TRP A 70 -25.87 14.81 5.98
N LEU A 71 -25.53 14.98 7.27
CA LEU A 71 -25.79 13.97 8.31
C LEU A 71 -27.29 13.76 8.56
N GLU A 72 -28.12 14.76 8.27
CA GLU A 72 -29.57 14.73 8.47
C GLU A 72 -30.36 14.52 7.16
N ASP A 73 -29.66 14.47 6.03
CA ASP A 73 -30.29 14.40 4.71
C ASP A 73 -30.94 13.03 4.46
N ALA A 74 -32.24 13.03 4.20
CA ALA A 74 -33.02 11.82 3.93
C ALA A 74 -32.65 11.10 2.61
N GLN A 75 -31.87 11.75 1.73
CA GLN A 75 -31.37 11.18 0.48
C GLN A 75 -30.02 10.47 0.64
N VAL A 76 -29.36 10.64 1.78
CA VAL A 76 -28.06 10.01 2.07
C VAL A 76 -28.28 8.65 2.75
N ASP A 77 -27.42 7.69 2.43
CA ASP A 77 -27.47 6.35 3.01
C ASP A 77 -27.22 6.36 4.53
N GLN A 78 -28.10 5.69 5.28
CA GLN A 78 -28.04 5.65 6.75
C GLN A 78 -26.84 4.89 7.31
N VAL A 79 -26.22 3.98 6.55
CA VAL A 79 -24.96 3.33 6.91
C VAL A 79 -23.83 4.37 6.89
N LEU A 80 -23.75 5.18 5.83
CA LEU A 80 -22.74 6.23 5.70
C LEU A 80 -22.89 7.30 6.77
N GLN A 81 -24.12 7.76 7.06
CA GLN A 81 -24.38 8.70 8.15
C GLN A 81 -23.94 8.14 9.51
N ARG A 82 -24.23 6.87 9.78
CA ARG A 82 -23.79 6.21 11.03
C ARG A 82 -22.28 6.09 11.11
N LEU A 83 -21.60 5.78 10.00
CA LEU A 83 -20.14 5.77 9.96
C LEU A 83 -19.58 7.17 10.25
N ALA A 84 -20.12 8.20 9.60
CA ALA A 84 -19.72 9.59 9.75
C ALA A 84 -19.81 10.05 11.23
N HIS A 85 -20.86 9.65 11.96
CA HIS A 85 -20.98 9.90 13.39
C HIS A 85 -19.99 9.11 14.28
N GLN A 86 -19.41 8.02 13.76
CA GLN A 86 -18.45 7.16 14.47
C GLN A 86 -16.99 7.51 14.17
N LEU A 87 -16.74 8.44 13.24
CA LEU A 87 -15.39 8.90 12.93
C LEU A 87 -14.78 9.65 14.13
N ASP A 88 -13.51 9.40 14.37
CA ASP A 88 -12.70 10.08 15.39
C ASP A 88 -11.89 11.19 14.72
N ALA A 89 -12.46 12.39 14.63
CA ALA A 89 -11.77 13.54 14.07
C ALA A 89 -10.67 14.04 15.03
N ARG A 90 -9.40 13.92 14.61
CA ARG A 90 -8.24 14.32 15.41
C ARG A 90 -7.66 15.64 14.95
N SER A 91 -7.61 16.61 15.86
CA SER A 91 -7.13 17.97 15.61
C SER A 91 -6.21 18.42 16.77
N PRO A 92 -5.13 19.17 16.49
CA PRO A 92 -4.68 19.60 15.16
C PRO A 92 -4.10 18.45 14.34
N VAL A 93 -3.99 18.63 13.01
CA VAL A 93 -3.67 17.52 12.09
C VAL A 93 -2.36 16.80 12.43
N GLU A 94 -1.38 17.52 12.98
CA GLU A 94 -0.05 17.03 13.36
C GLU A 94 0.03 16.39 14.76
N GLN A 95 -1.08 16.28 15.50
CA GLN A 95 -1.06 15.93 16.93
C GLN A 95 -0.22 14.68 17.26
N ASP A 96 -0.36 13.60 16.50
CA ASP A 96 0.34 12.33 16.79
C ASP A 96 1.72 12.23 16.11
N LEU A 97 2.08 13.15 15.20
CA LEU A 97 3.48 13.24 14.73
C LEU A 97 4.43 13.41 15.92
N LYS A 98 3.98 14.07 17.00
CA LYS A 98 4.72 14.25 18.25
C LYS A 98 5.20 12.93 18.88
N THR A 99 4.55 11.81 18.58
CA THR A 99 4.96 10.48 19.06
C THR A 99 6.14 9.90 18.27
N GLU A 100 6.35 10.39 17.04
CA GLU A 100 7.42 10.00 16.13
C GLU A 100 8.44 11.13 15.99
N VAL A 101 9.41 11.18 16.90
CA VAL A 101 10.40 12.29 17.02
C VAL A 101 10.98 12.72 15.66
N LYS A 102 11.40 11.79 14.81
CA LYS A 102 11.98 12.11 13.50
C LYS A 102 10.99 12.78 12.55
N ALA A 103 9.77 12.28 12.48
CA ALA A 103 8.75 12.84 11.60
C ALA A 103 8.29 14.21 12.10
N TYR A 104 8.22 14.40 13.42
CA TYR A 104 7.89 15.68 14.03
C TYR A 104 9.00 16.73 13.82
N ASP A 105 10.26 16.37 13.99
CA ASP A 105 11.38 17.27 13.73
C ASP A 105 11.42 17.70 12.27
N GLU A 106 11.19 16.76 11.34
CA GLU A 106 11.08 17.05 9.91
C GLU A 106 9.89 17.97 9.61
N PHE A 107 8.73 17.74 10.25
CA PHE A 107 7.55 18.59 10.13
C PHE A 107 7.84 20.03 10.58
N LEU A 108 8.43 20.21 11.77
CA LEU A 108 8.75 21.54 12.32
C LEU A 108 9.72 22.32 11.44
N GLY A 109 10.63 21.63 10.75
CA GLY A 109 11.57 22.23 9.79
C GLY A 109 11.00 22.43 8.38
N SER A 110 9.74 22.07 8.12
CA SER A 110 9.18 22.02 6.77
C SER A 110 8.02 22.98 6.55
N GLU A 111 8.01 23.64 5.39
CA GLU A 111 6.78 24.16 4.78
C GLU A 111 6.34 23.23 3.64
N PHE A 112 5.08 22.86 3.62
CA PHE A 112 4.49 22.08 2.52
C PHE A 112 3.62 22.98 1.67
N VAL A 113 3.82 22.97 0.35
CA VAL A 113 3.02 23.77 -0.58
C VAL A 113 2.58 22.96 -1.79
N LEU A 114 1.45 23.32 -2.39
CA LEU A 114 1.02 22.73 -3.66
C LEU A 114 2.03 23.08 -4.77
N LYS A 115 2.46 22.09 -5.56
CA LYS A 115 3.44 22.31 -6.62
C LYS A 115 2.95 23.26 -7.71
N GLN A 116 1.67 23.18 -8.06
CA GLN A 116 1.05 24.02 -9.09
C GLN A 116 0.74 25.43 -8.59
N THR A 117 0.53 25.59 -7.28
CA THR A 117 0.19 26.86 -6.63
C THR A 117 1.04 27.05 -5.36
N PRO A 118 2.35 27.36 -5.49
CA PRO A 118 3.31 27.33 -4.38
C PRO A 118 3.10 28.35 -3.26
N LYS A 119 2.04 29.16 -3.35
CA LYS A 119 1.60 30.10 -2.32
C LYS A 119 0.55 29.51 -1.37
N ILE A 120 -0.05 28.37 -1.76
CA ILE A 120 -1.04 27.66 -0.94
C ILE A 120 -0.29 26.65 -0.10
N GLU A 121 -0.35 26.83 1.21
CA GLU A 121 0.19 25.89 2.19
C GLU A 121 -0.66 24.63 2.20
N ALA A 122 -0.01 23.48 2.30
CA ALA A 122 -0.59 22.15 2.17
C ALA A 122 -0.21 21.28 3.38
N THR A 123 -0.42 21.81 4.59
CA THR A 123 0.01 21.20 5.86
C THR A 123 -0.57 19.80 6.04
N ALA A 124 -1.86 19.60 5.81
CA ALA A 124 -2.51 18.28 5.92
C ALA A 124 -1.91 17.26 4.94
N LEU A 125 -1.62 17.65 3.70
CA LEU A 125 -0.92 16.79 2.73
C LEU A 125 0.52 16.49 3.16
N GLY A 126 1.20 17.44 3.80
CA GLY A 126 2.50 17.23 4.43
C GLY A 126 2.45 16.21 5.56
N VAL A 127 1.44 16.29 6.44
CA VAL A 127 1.24 15.29 7.50
C VAL A 127 0.92 13.91 6.93
N ALA A 128 0.06 13.82 5.91
CA ALA A 128 -0.21 12.57 5.20
C ALA A 128 1.08 11.96 4.62
N LEU A 129 1.94 12.78 4.02
CA LEU A 129 3.24 12.33 3.52
C LEU A 129 4.13 11.75 4.64
N LEU A 130 4.27 12.48 5.75
CA LEU A 130 5.18 12.11 6.84
C LEU A 130 4.74 10.85 7.57
N HIS A 131 3.43 10.63 7.72
CA HIS A 131 2.86 9.39 8.26
C HIS A 131 2.74 8.24 7.24
N ASP A 132 3.11 8.47 5.97
CA ASP A 132 2.80 7.54 4.88
C ASP A 132 1.30 7.19 4.80
N GLY A 133 0.45 8.14 5.17
CA GLY A 133 -1.00 8.03 5.22
C GLY A 133 -1.68 8.29 3.88
N ILE A 134 -3.02 8.27 3.92
CA ILE A 134 -3.91 8.51 2.79
C ILE A 134 -4.62 9.84 3.02
N ALA A 135 -4.40 10.78 2.12
CA ALA A 135 -5.15 12.02 2.13
C ALA A 135 -6.58 11.79 1.61
N ILE A 136 -7.59 12.30 2.30
CA ILE A 136 -8.99 12.24 1.90
C ILE A 136 -9.45 13.62 1.48
N SER A 137 -10.04 13.75 0.29
CA SER A 137 -10.46 15.03 -0.28
C SER A 137 -11.92 14.98 -0.72
N LEU A 138 -12.59 16.13 -0.73
CA LEU A 138 -13.80 16.34 -1.52
C LEU A 138 -13.43 16.37 -3.01
N ALA A 139 -14.26 15.76 -3.86
CA ALA A 139 -14.11 15.78 -5.32
C ALA A 139 -14.50 17.14 -5.95
N SER A 140 -14.09 18.24 -5.33
CA SER A 140 -14.57 19.59 -5.64
C SER A 140 -13.87 20.25 -6.82
N GLU A 141 -12.66 19.80 -7.13
CA GLU A 141 -11.89 20.22 -8.30
C GLU A 141 -11.20 19.00 -8.94
N PRO A 142 -10.94 19.01 -10.26
CA PRO A 142 -10.28 17.90 -10.94
C PRO A 142 -8.91 17.48 -10.36
N ARG A 143 -8.22 18.40 -9.69
CA ARG A 143 -6.94 18.14 -9.00
C ARG A 143 -7.10 17.21 -7.80
N TRP A 144 -8.27 17.24 -7.15
CA TRP A 144 -8.63 16.38 -6.02
C TRP A 144 -9.22 15.06 -6.48
N CYS A 145 -9.44 14.85 -7.78
CA CYS A 145 -9.87 13.58 -8.36
C CYS A 145 -8.71 12.73 -8.88
N GLN A 146 -7.46 13.05 -8.50
CA GLN A 146 -6.26 12.33 -8.94
C GLN A 146 -5.80 11.35 -7.86
N SER A 147 -5.29 10.17 -8.17
CA SER A 147 -4.81 9.25 -7.12
C SER A 147 -3.59 9.75 -6.33
N LYS A 148 -2.90 10.79 -6.84
CA LYS A 148 -1.78 11.44 -6.15
C LYS A 148 -1.80 12.96 -6.35
N ILE A 149 -1.52 13.71 -5.28
CA ILE A 149 -1.33 15.17 -5.31
C ILE A 149 0.16 15.51 -5.25
N GLU A 150 0.62 16.37 -6.15
CA GLU A 150 2.00 16.84 -6.15
C GLU A 150 2.20 18.02 -5.19
N ILE A 151 3.07 17.85 -4.20
CA ILE A 151 3.47 18.90 -3.26
C ILE A 151 4.98 19.14 -3.30
N VAL A 152 5.40 20.28 -2.79
CA VAL A 152 6.81 20.62 -2.56
C VAL A 152 7.00 20.82 -1.07
N GLN A 153 7.90 20.04 -0.49
CA GLN A 153 8.44 20.28 0.85
C GLN A 153 9.61 21.26 0.72
N LYS A 154 9.55 22.35 1.46
CA LYS A 154 10.65 23.27 1.68
C LYS A 154 11.21 22.99 3.07
N LEU A 155 12.31 22.25 3.12
CA LEU A 155 12.98 21.89 4.36
C LEU A 155 14.04 22.95 4.69
N TYR A 156 13.94 23.55 5.86
CA TYR A 156 14.88 24.55 6.36
C TYR A 156 15.86 23.90 7.33
N GLU A 157 17.15 23.97 7.00
CA GLU A 157 18.21 23.53 7.92
C GLU A 157 18.60 24.68 8.84
N GLU A 158 18.94 24.39 10.09
CA GLU A 158 19.35 25.40 11.08
C GLU A 158 20.50 26.31 10.60
N ALA A 159 21.34 25.82 9.69
CA ALA A 159 22.49 26.54 9.14
C ALA A 159 22.14 27.54 8.02
N ASP A 160 20.99 27.40 7.34
CA ASP A 160 20.56 28.28 6.25
C ASP A 160 19.04 28.47 6.26
N ALA A 161 18.57 29.29 7.21
CA ALA A 161 17.16 29.62 7.38
C ALA A 161 16.55 30.43 6.21
N GLU A 162 17.37 30.95 5.27
CA GLU A 162 16.89 31.76 4.15
C GLU A 162 16.70 30.95 2.85
N LYS A 163 17.32 29.76 2.73
CA LYS A 163 17.25 28.94 1.52
C LYS A 163 16.84 27.50 1.82
N PRO A 164 15.54 27.19 1.69
CA PRO A 164 15.09 25.83 1.94
C PRO A 164 15.56 24.87 0.84
N HIS A 165 15.86 23.64 1.25
CA HIS A 165 15.99 22.51 0.34
C HIS A 165 14.60 22.11 -0.17
N LYS A 166 14.43 22.08 -1.49
CA LYS A 166 13.13 21.80 -2.12
C LYS A 166 13.06 20.35 -2.57
N ILE A 167 12.09 19.61 -2.05
CA ILE A 167 11.87 18.20 -2.36
C ILE A 167 10.46 18.06 -2.94
N ASN A 168 10.37 17.46 -4.14
CA ASN A 168 9.08 17.20 -4.79
C ASN A 168 8.54 15.86 -4.31
N HIS A 169 7.28 15.85 -3.89
CA HIS A 169 6.59 14.66 -3.40
C HIS A 169 5.28 14.43 -4.15
N LYS A 170 4.82 13.18 -4.11
CA LYS A 170 3.49 12.77 -4.57
C LYS A 170 2.77 12.11 -3.42
N VAL A 171 1.78 12.81 -2.86
CA VAL A 171 1.00 12.34 -1.72
C VAL A 171 -0.16 11.49 -2.22
N ARG A 172 -0.32 10.32 -1.62
CA ARG A 172 -1.41 9.38 -1.93
C ARG A 172 -2.73 9.99 -1.46
N GLN A 173 -3.76 9.93 -2.29
CA GLN A 173 -5.04 10.53 -1.92
C GLN A 173 -6.23 9.82 -2.55
N VAL A 174 -7.39 10.01 -1.93
CA VAL A 174 -8.67 9.44 -2.34
C VAL A 174 -9.75 10.50 -2.21
N SER A 175 -10.64 10.55 -3.19
CA SER A 175 -11.83 11.42 -3.22
C SER A 175 -13.10 10.71 -3.65
N HIS A 176 -12.97 9.46 -4.11
CA HIS A 176 -14.03 8.67 -4.70
C HIS A 176 -13.71 7.18 -4.50
N PRO A 177 -14.72 6.30 -4.33
CA PRO A 177 -14.54 4.86 -4.05
C PRO A 177 -13.64 4.12 -5.05
N ASP A 178 -13.74 4.44 -6.33
CA ASP A 178 -12.95 3.81 -7.41
C ASP A 178 -11.43 4.04 -7.31
N GLN A 179 -10.97 4.91 -6.40
CA GLN A 179 -9.55 5.19 -6.15
C GLN A 179 -8.98 4.38 -4.97
N VAL A 180 -9.84 3.73 -4.17
CA VAL A 180 -9.46 3.09 -2.91
C VAL A 180 -8.47 1.96 -3.14
N ASP A 181 -8.79 1.01 -4.04
CA ASP A 181 -7.89 -0.10 -4.39
C ASP A 181 -6.51 0.40 -4.77
N PHE A 182 -6.43 1.40 -5.66
CA PHE A 182 -5.16 1.97 -6.07
C PHE A 182 -4.39 2.59 -4.90
N ALA A 183 -5.06 3.34 -4.01
CA ALA A 183 -4.44 3.97 -2.86
C ALA A 183 -3.87 2.94 -1.88
N ILE A 184 -4.59 1.83 -1.66
CA ILE A 184 -4.17 0.72 -0.80
C ILE A 184 -2.98 -0.02 -1.42
N ARG A 185 -3.02 -0.35 -2.72
CA ARG A 185 -1.88 -0.99 -3.40
C ARG A 185 -0.63 -0.10 -3.37
N ASP A 186 -0.78 1.21 -3.58
CA ASP A 186 0.34 2.15 -3.53
C ASP A 186 0.92 2.29 -2.11
N TRP A 187 0.08 2.21 -1.08
CA TRP A 187 0.51 2.13 0.32
C TRP A 187 1.32 0.86 0.59
N GLN A 188 0.78 -0.31 0.24
CA GLN A 188 1.45 -1.59 0.44
C GLN A 188 2.82 -1.62 -0.25
N HIS A 189 2.90 -1.06 -1.46
CA HIS A 189 4.17 -0.94 -2.17
C HIS A 189 5.17 -0.05 -1.42
N SER A 190 4.72 1.11 -0.93
CA SER A 190 5.54 2.03 -0.14
C SER A 190 6.04 1.38 1.15
N LEU A 191 5.16 0.62 1.84
CA LEU A 191 5.52 -0.17 3.01
C LEU A 191 6.56 -1.24 2.68
N SER A 192 6.43 -1.93 1.54
CA SER A 192 7.39 -2.95 1.07
C SER A 192 8.80 -2.37 0.88
N GLN A 193 8.90 -1.13 0.40
CA GLN A 193 10.18 -0.44 0.15
C GLN A 193 10.84 0.02 1.44
N LYS A 194 10.07 0.15 2.53
CA LYS A 194 10.56 0.57 3.85
C LYS A 194 11.08 -0.58 4.70
N ILE A 195 10.85 -1.83 4.31
CA ILE A 195 11.37 -3.02 5.00
C ILE A 195 12.91 -3.05 4.93
N LYS A 196 13.57 -2.98 6.08
CA LYS A 196 15.05 -2.87 6.20
C LYS A 196 15.71 -4.19 6.53
N ASN A 197 14.98 -5.13 7.13
CA ASN A 197 15.51 -6.39 7.62
C ASN A 197 14.47 -7.51 7.55
N VAL A 198 14.93 -8.73 7.82
CA VAL A 198 14.13 -9.95 7.74
C VAL A 198 13.03 -9.99 8.80
N SER A 199 13.28 -9.46 9.99
CA SER A 199 12.27 -9.40 11.06
C SER A 199 11.09 -8.52 10.65
N GLU A 200 11.35 -7.34 10.09
CA GLU A 200 10.32 -6.46 9.52
C GLU A 200 9.58 -7.12 8.35
N LEU A 201 10.26 -7.88 7.48
CA LEU A 201 9.60 -8.64 6.41
C LEU A 201 8.60 -9.65 6.97
N ILE A 202 8.97 -10.39 8.02
CA ILE A 202 8.08 -11.37 8.64
C ILE A 202 6.88 -10.66 9.27
N GLU A 203 7.13 -9.58 10.01
CA GLU A 203 6.09 -8.82 10.71
C GLU A 203 5.08 -8.19 9.75
N GLN A 204 5.56 -7.65 8.61
CA GLN A 204 4.71 -6.95 7.64
C GLN A 204 4.27 -7.83 6.46
N TRP A 205 4.66 -9.11 6.40
CA TRP A 205 4.40 -9.97 5.23
C TRP A 205 2.96 -9.95 4.79
N GLU A 206 2.07 -10.23 5.74
CA GLU A 206 0.64 -10.33 5.51
C GLU A 206 0.08 -9.02 4.99
N THR A 207 0.46 -7.90 5.60
CA THR A 207 0.03 -6.56 5.22
C THR A 207 0.52 -6.14 3.83
N VAL A 208 1.75 -6.53 3.46
CA VAL A 208 2.37 -6.09 2.20
C VAL A 208 2.03 -7.00 1.02
N PHE A 209 1.93 -8.31 1.24
CA PHE A 209 1.75 -9.32 0.20
C PHE A 209 0.45 -10.08 0.43
N SER A 210 -0.68 -9.45 0.14
CA SER A 210 -2.01 -10.01 0.39
C SER A 210 -2.30 -11.27 -0.41
N HIS A 211 -1.59 -11.54 -1.51
CA HIS A 211 -1.79 -12.70 -2.39
C HIS A 211 -0.66 -13.74 -2.31
N LEU A 212 0.33 -13.53 -1.43
CA LEU A 212 1.44 -14.47 -1.24
C LEU A 212 1.35 -15.20 0.09
N ASP A 213 1.65 -16.50 0.03
CA ASP A 213 1.64 -17.37 1.19
C ASP A 213 3.04 -17.84 1.56
N TRP A 214 3.26 -18.07 2.85
CA TRP A 214 4.43 -18.80 3.34
C TRP A 214 4.23 -20.31 3.19
N CYS A 215 5.32 -21.04 2.92
CA CYS A 215 5.39 -22.44 3.31
C CYS A 215 5.77 -22.56 4.79
N GLU A 216 5.37 -23.63 5.47
CA GLU A 216 5.72 -23.90 6.88
C GLU A 216 7.25 -23.93 7.10
N GLU A 217 8.02 -24.29 6.08
CA GLU A 217 9.47 -24.43 6.17
C GLU A 217 10.23 -23.13 5.88
N TYR A 218 9.56 -21.97 5.82
CA TYR A 218 10.17 -20.69 5.43
C TYR A 218 11.37 -20.30 6.29
N GLU A 219 11.33 -20.59 7.60
CA GLU A 219 12.44 -20.33 8.53
C GLU A 219 13.72 -21.06 8.12
N GLN A 220 13.59 -22.24 7.53
CA GLN A 220 14.73 -23.08 7.12
C GLN A 220 15.12 -22.81 5.66
N LYS A 221 14.14 -22.56 4.79
CA LYS A 221 14.31 -22.48 3.33
C LYS A 221 14.47 -21.07 2.78
N MET A 222 14.21 -20.04 3.58
CA MET A 222 14.18 -18.65 3.09
C MET A 222 15.00 -17.73 4.00
N LEU A 223 14.65 -17.62 5.27
CA LEU A 223 15.25 -16.62 6.18
C LEU A 223 16.79 -16.66 6.26
N PRO A 224 17.47 -17.83 6.29
CA PRO A 224 18.94 -17.89 6.39
C PRO A 224 19.66 -17.25 5.21
N HIS A 225 18.96 -17.04 4.10
CA HIS A 225 19.50 -16.52 2.85
C HIS A 225 19.19 -15.03 2.61
N LEU A 226 18.48 -14.39 3.54
CA LEU A 226 18.11 -12.97 3.47
C LEU A 226 18.90 -11.99 4.38
N PRO A 227 20.06 -12.32 5.01
CA PRO A 227 20.68 -11.40 5.97
C PRO A 227 21.34 -10.17 5.32
N ASN A 228 21.53 -10.19 3.99
CA ASN A 228 22.14 -9.08 3.25
C ASN A 228 21.05 -8.16 2.69
N LYS A 229 21.19 -6.84 2.96
CA LYS A 229 20.28 -5.79 2.46
C LYS A 229 20.03 -5.86 0.95
N LYS A 230 21.08 -6.04 0.13
CA LYS A 230 20.94 -6.13 -1.34
C LYS A 230 20.15 -7.36 -1.77
N THR A 231 20.33 -8.49 -1.08
CA THR A 231 19.54 -9.71 -1.33
C THR A 231 18.09 -9.48 -0.96
N LEU A 232 17.85 -8.89 0.22
CA LEU A 232 16.51 -8.56 0.70
C LEU A 232 15.77 -7.62 -0.27
N GLU A 233 16.41 -6.52 -0.70
CA GLU A 233 15.84 -5.59 -1.69
C GLU A 233 15.48 -6.30 -3.00
N SER A 234 16.37 -7.16 -3.50
CA SER A 234 16.09 -7.94 -4.71
C SER A 234 14.94 -8.92 -4.51
N VAL A 235 14.78 -9.48 -3.32
CA VAL A 235 13.71 -10.42 -2.98
C VAL A 235 12.38 -9.67 -2.85
N LEU A 236 12.33 -8.59 -2.09
CA LEU A 236 11.15 -7.72 -1.94
C LEU A 236 10.62 -7.28 -3.30
N HIS A 237 11.52 -6.86 -4.20
CA HIS A 237 11.14 -6.49 -5.56
C HIS A 237 10.48 -7.65 -6.33
N ARG A 238 11.00 -8.88 -6.22
CA ARG A 238 10.40 -10.05 -6.88
C ARG A 238 9.09 -10.49 -6.23
N LEU A 239 8.99 -10.41 -4.91
CA LEU A 239 7.76 -10.70 -4.18
C LEU A 239 6.66 -9.73 -4.59
N TRP A 240 6.95 -8.43 -4.64
CA TRP A 240 5.99 -7.43 -5.13
C TRP A 240 5.51 -7.74 -6.55
N GLN A 241 6.43 -8.10 -7.45
CA GLN A 241 6.06 -8.50 -8.81
C GLN A 241 5.17 -9.74 -8.86
N LEU A 242 5.38 -10.72 -7.96
CA LEU A 242 4.53 -11.91 -7.89
C LEU A 242 3.15 -11.59 -7.30
N ASP A 243 3.09 -10.75 -6.27
CA ASP A 243 1.83 -10.30 -5.69
C ASP A 243 0.99 -9.52 -6.72
N GLU A 244 1.63 -8.65 -7.50
CA GLU A 244 0.99 -7.92 -8.60
C GLU A 244 0.48 -8.84 -9.71
N VAL A 245 1.21 -9.91 -10.02
CA VAL A 245 0.71 -10.94 -10.96
C VAL A 245 -0.55 -11.59 -10.43
N CYS A 246 -0.60 -11.88 -9.13
CA CYS A 246 -1.77 -12.48 -8.50
C CYS A 246 -2.97 -11.53 -8.49
N HIS A 247 -2.75 -10.26 -8.16
CA HIS A 247 -3.79 -9.23 -8.11
C HIS A 247 -4.46 -8.99 -9.47
N HIS A 248 -3.69 -9.01 -10.56
CA HIS A 248 -4.20 -8.82 -11.92
C HIS A 248 -4.54 -10.15 -12.62
N TRP A 249 -4.58 -11.27 -11.90
CA TRP A 249 -4.76 -12.57 -12.52
C TRP A 249 -6.22 -12.79 -12.93
N ASP A 250 -6.48 -12.67 -14.22
CA ASP A 250 -7.74 -13.07 -14.84
C ASP A 250 -7.90 -14.60 -14.86
N THR A 251 -8.91 -15.11 -14.16
CA THR A 251 -9.27 -16.53 -14.10
C THR A 251 -10.30 -16.95 -15.14
N GLU A 252 -10.97 -16.01 -15.81
CA GLU A 252 -12.11 -16.30 -16.68
C GLU A 252 -11.73 -17.14 -17.92
N ASN A 253 -10.43 -17.24 -18.22
CA ASN A 253 -9.91 -17.91 -19.41
C ASN A 253 -8.87 -19.03 -19.13
N ASP A 254 -8.80 -19.55 -17.90
CA ASP A 254 -7.74 -20.48 -17.45
C ASP A 254 -6.32 -19.97 -17.84
N ALA A 255 -6.18 -18.65 -17.85
CA ALA A 255 -4.99 -17.98 -18.34
C ALA A 255 -3.81 -18.33 -17.44
N THR A 256 -2.69 -18.67 -18.08
CA THR A 256 -1.43 -18.82 -17.34
C THR A 256 -0.96 -17.44 -16.90
N PRO A 257 -0.50 -17.27 -15.64
CA PRO A 257 -0.05 -15.97 -15.15
C PRO A 257 1.07 -15.42 -16.03
N ILE A 258 0.97 -14.13 -16.37
CA ILE A 258 1.96 -13.42 -17.18
C ILE A 258 2.92 -12.72 -16.22
N TYR A 259 4.19 -13.13 -16.23
CA TYR A 259 5.18 -12.60 -15.30
C TYR A 259 5.95 -11.42 -15.91
N PRO A 260 6.16 -10.31 -15.17
CA PRO A 260 6.98 -9.17 -15.61
C PRO A 260 8.50 -9.45 -15.51
N MET A 261 8.88 -10.71 -15.28
CA MET A 261 10.25 -11.14 -15.04
C MET A 261 10.52 -12.46 -15.76
N ASN A 262 11.80 -12.79 -15.95
CA ASN A 262 12.21 -14.04 -16.59
C ASN A 262 11.98 -15.22 -15.64
N VAL A 263 10.80 -15.83 -15.79
CA VAL A 263 10.35 -17.01 -15.05
C VAL A 263 10.60 -18.25 -15.87
N ARG A 264 11.12 -19.30 -15.23
CA ARG A 264 11.39 -20.58 -15.88
C ARG A 264 10.95 -21.73 -14.98
N PRO A 265 10.41 -22.81 -15.56
CA PRO A 265 10.28 -24.05 -14.83
C PRO A 265 11.64 -24.75 -14.74
N GLU A 266 11.76 -25.63 -13.76
CA GLU A 266 12.89 -26.55 -13.66
C GLU A 266 12.96 -27.52 -14.85
N SER A 267 14.16 -28.03 -15.12
CA SER A 267 14.35 -28.95 -16.24
C SER A 267 13.61 -30.27 -15.99
N ARG A 268 12.99 -30.83 -17.04
CA ARG A 268 12.32 -32.15 -16.96
C ARG A 268 13.26 -33.24 -16.46
N GLN A 269 14.57 -33.15 -16.74
CA GLN A 269 15.54 -34.13 -16.28
C GLN A 269 15.78 -34.01 -14.76
N THR A 270 15.93 -32.78 -14.26
CA THR A 270 16.00 -32.51 -12.81
C THR A 270 14.78 -33.09 -12.10
N MET A 271 13.58 -32.88 -12.66
CA MET A 271 12.32 -33.34 -12.05
C MET A 271 12.11 -34.86 -12.14
N LYS A 272 12.82 -35.58 -13.01
CA LYS A 272 12.83 -37.05 -13.05
C LYS A 272 13.75 -37.67 -11.99
N ASN A 273 14.73 -36.92 -11.49
CA ASN A 273 15.63 -37.41 -10.45
C ASN A 273 14.94 -37.30 -9.08
N LYS A 274 14.73 -38.43 -8.41
CA LYS A 274 14.01 -38.50 -7.14
C LYS A 274 14.61 -37.59 -6.05
N ARG A 275 15.94 -37.62 -5.86
CA ARG A 275 16.64 -36.80 -4.85
C ARG A 275 16.48 -35.31 -5.13
N LEU A 276 16.66 -34.89 -6.39
CA LEU A 276 16.56 -33.48 -6.77
C LEU A 276 15.12 -32.97 -6.69
N LYS A 277 14.13 -33.83 -6.96
CA LYS A 277 12.71 -33.54 -6.78
C LYS A 277 12.33 -33.38 -5.32
N GLU A 278 12.90 -34.19 -4.41
CA GLU A 278 12.67 -34.08 -2.96
C GLU A 278 13.13 -32.73 -2.40
N MET A 279 14.25 -32.18 -2.91
CA MET A 279 14.70 -30.81 -2.56
C MET A 279 13.73 -29.70 -2.97
N ARG A 280 12.84 -30.00 -3.92
CA ARG A 280 11.86 -29.07 -4.48
C ARG A 280 10.46 -29.28 -3.94
N GLN A 281 10.35 -29.85 -2.74
CA GLN A 281 9.08 -30.02 -2.05
C GLN A 281 8.91 -28.93 -1.00
N ALA A 282 7.72 -28.36 -0.92
CA ALA A 282 7.32 -27.45 0.14
C ALA A 282 5.85 -27.67 0.51
N THR A 283 5.51 -27.30 1.73
CA THR A 283 4.11 -27.18 2.14
C THR A 283 3.44 -26.00 1.42
N CYS A 284 2.12 -26.10 1.25
CA CYS A 284 1.27 -25.04 0.73
C CYS A 284 0.06 -24.98 1.66
N PRO A 285 -0.30 -23.83 2.25
CA PRO A 285 -1.42 -23.73 3.20
C PRO A 285 -2.75 -24.27 2.65
N HIS A 286 -2.91 -24.21 1.33
CA HIS A 286 -4.12 -24.63 0.61
C HIS A 286 -4.07 -26.07 0.11
N HIS A 287 -3.04 -26.85 0.48
CA HIS A 287 -2.90 -28.23 0.04
C HIS A 287 -2.40 -29.16 1.16
N PRO A 288 -3.08 -30.29 1.45
CA PRO A 288 -2.79 -31.13 2.63
C PRO A 288 -1.47 -31.90 2.57
N LYS A 289 -0.81 -31.91 1.40
CA LYS A 289 0.46 -32.63 1.16
C LYS A 289 1.46 -31.70 0.52
N LYS A 290 2.74 -31.89 0.84
CA LYS A 290 3.84 -31.17 0.19
C LYS A 290 3.74 -31.28 -1.32
N GLN A 291 3.84 -30.13 -1.96
CA GLN A 291 3.81 -29.98 -3.41
C GLN A 291 5.21 -29.75 -3.94
N VAL A 292 5.39 -30.10 -5.21
CA VAL A 292 6.66 -29.93 -5.90
C VAL A 292 6.63 -28.62 -6.65
N PHE A 293 7.55 -27.71 -6.32
CA PHE A 293 7.69 -26.44 -7.02
C PHE A 293 8.69 -26.54 -8.16
N GLU A 294 8.37 -25.90 -9.28
CA GLU A 294 9.20 -25.91 -10.48
C GLU A 294 9.52 -24.50 -10.97
N TRP A 295 8.61 -23.55 -10.73
CA TRP A 295 8.74 -22.17 -11.15
C TRP A 295 9.75 -21.42 -10.30
N HIS A 296 10.64 -20.71 -10.99
CA HIS A 296 11.62 -19.86 -10.34
C HIS A 296 12.03 -18.67 -11.19
N CYS A 297 12.64 -17.69 -10.52
CA CYS A 297 13.30 -16.57 -11.13
C CYS A 297 14.65 -16.28 -10.44
N ASN A 298 15.46 -15.46 -11.09
CA ASN A 298 16.74 -15.01 -10.54
C ASN A 298 16.52 -13.83 -9.58
N ILE A 299 17.22 -13.87 -8.45
CA ILE A 299 17.40 -12.75 -7.52
C ILE A 299 18.89 -12.44 -7.40
N GLN A 300 19.22 -11.27 -6.86
CA GLN A 300 20.59 -10.89 -6.54
C GLN A 300 20.96 -11.38 -5.13
N PRO A 301 22.23 -11.78 -4.88
CA PRO A 301 23.34 -11.86 -5.83
C PRO A 301 23.17 -12.99 -6.86
N GLU A 302 23.96 -12.94 -7.94
CA GLU A 302 23.95 -14.00 -8.95
C GLU A 302 24.10 -15.40 -8.35
N GLY A 303 23.38 -16.36 -8.92
CA GLY A 303 23.31 -17.72 -8.41
C GLY A 303 22.22 -17.93 -7.37
N TYR A 304 21.50 -16.90 -6.92
CA TYR A 304 20.33 -17.05 -6.06
C TYR A 304 19.03 -17.15 -6.86
N ARG A 305 18.02 -17.77 -6.25
CA ARG A 305 16.70 -18.01 -6.84
C ARG A 305 15.59 -17.80 -5.81
N LEU A 306 14.43 -17.43 -6.33
CA LEU A 306 13.15 -17.46 -5.63
C LEU A 306 12.28 -18.50 -6.35
N TYR A 307 11.72 -19.45 -5.59
CA TYR A 307 10.80 -20.47 -6.10
C TYR A 307 9.43 -20.36 -5.45
N TRP A 308 8.39 -20.71 -6.21
CA TRP A 308 7.01 -20.66 -5.72
C TRP A 308 6.14 -21.78 -6.30
N LEU A 309 5.03 -22.01 -5.63
CA LEU A 309 3.89 -22.77 -6.12
C LEU A 309 2.80 -21.81 -6.57
N VAL A 310 2.06 -22.23 -7.58
CA VAL A 310 0.95 -21.49 -8.15
C VAL A 310 -0.35 -22.16 -7.73
N ASN A 311 -1.25 -21.42 -7.08
CA ASN A 311 -2.61 -21.83 -6.80
C ASN A 311 -3.56 -21.02 -7.68
N LYS A 312 -4.02 -21.65 -8.78
CA LYS A 312 -4.91 -21.01 -9.76
C LYS A 312 -6.28 -20.71 -9.19
N ASP A 313 -6.81 -21.59 -8.35
CA ASP A 313 -8.20 -21.51 -7.87
C ASP A 313 -8.39 -20.31 -6.92
N LEU A 314 -7.31 -19.88 -6.26
CA LEU A 314 -7.32 -18.75 -5.34
C LEU A 314 -6.64 -17.49 -5.89
N CYS A 315 -6.05 -17.55 -7.10
CA CYS A 315 -5.12 -16.52 -7.60
C CYS A 315 -4.01 -16.19 -6.60
N ARG A 316 -3.39 -17.21 -5.99
CA ARG A 316 -2.33 -17.03 -4.98
C ARG A 316 -1.06 -17.77 -5.35
N MET A 317 0.05 -17.33 -4.75
CA MET A 317 1.32 -18.03 -4.86
C MET A 317 1.93 -18.30 -3.49
N THR A 318 2.40 -19.53 -3.27
CA THR A 318 3.14 -19.87 -2.05
C THR A 318 4.64 -19.79 -2.33
N ILE A 319 5.37 -19.02 -1.53
CA ILE A 319 6.82 -18.91 -1.68
C ILE A 319 7.49 -20.07 -0.94
N CYS A 320 8.25 -20.87 -1.68
CA CYS A 320 8.72 -22.17 -1.22
C CYS A 320 10.20 -22.20 -0.85
N TYR A 321 11.01 -21.38 -1.52
CA TYR A 321 12.46 -21.34 -1.31
C TYR A 321 13.01 -20.01 -1.79
N ILE A 322 13.93 -19.45 -1.00
CA ILE A 322 14.75 -18.31 -1.40
C ILE A 322 16.18 -18.60 -0.99
N GLY A 323 17.10 -18.64 -1.94
CA GLY A 323 18.50 -18.93 -1.63
C GLY A 323 19.33 -19.31 -2.85
N PRO A 324 20.52 -19.88 -2.63
CA PRO A 324 21.37 -20.39 -3.69
C PRO A 324 20.61 -21.35 -4.63
N HIS A 325 20.99 -21.35 -5.90
CA HIS A 325 20.41 -22.22 -6.90
C HIS A 325 20.55 -23.68 -6.46
N LEU A 326 19.40 -24.33 -6.29
CA LEU A 326 19.33 -25.74 -5.91
C LEU A 326 20.06 -26.61 -6.93
N GLU A 327 20.56 -27.74 -6.46
CA GLU A 327 21.29 -28.67 -7.32
C GLU A 327 20.41 -29.12 -8.51
N THR A 328 21.03 -29.16 -9.69
CA THR A 328 20.41 -29.58 -10.96
C THR A 328 21.32 -30.58 -11.66
N ILE A 329 20.78 -31.30 -12.65
CA ILE A 329 21.62 -32.16 -13.49
C ILE A 329 22.52 -31.27 -14.35
N ASN A 330 23.83 -31.37 -14.18
CA ASN A 330 24.80 -30.69 -15.02
C ASN A 330 24.73 -31.27 -16.45
N LEU A 331 24.12 -30.52 -17.36
CA LEU A 331 24.12 -30.84 -18.80
C LEU A 331 25.42 -30.42 -19.52
N LYS A 332 26.39 -29.82 -18.81
CA LYS A 332 27.69 -29.48 -19.41
C LYS A 332 28.56 -30.74 -19.48
N GLY A 333 28.48 -31.43 -20.63
CA GLY A 333 29.35 -32.58 -20.94
C GLY A 333 28.78 -33.59 -21.93
N GLN A 334 28.06 -33.17 -22.96
CA GLN A 334 27.88 -33.93 -24.20
C GLN A 334 28.30 -33.10 -25.39
#